data_AF-A0A2V8J4B2-F1
#
_entry.id   AF-A0A2V8J4B2-F1
#
_cell.length_a   1.000
_cell.length_b   1.000
_cell.length_c   1.000
_cell.angle_alpha   90.00
_cell.angle_beta   90.00
_cell.angle_gamma   90.00
#
_symmetry.space_group_name_H-M   'P 1'
#
loop_
_entity.id
_entity.type
_entity.pdbx_description
1 polymer ?
#
loop_
_entity_poly.entity_id
_entity_poly.type
_entity_poly.pdbx_seq_one_letter_code
_entity_poly.pdbx_strand_id
1 'polypeptide(L)' 'ARIAQTALNLQGLTRYVRQPAGSMPAFTEKILSDRELTDIYAYLKSLPAAKAPKDIPLLNDIGTSK' A
#
# COMPACT_ATOMS: atom_id res chain seq x y z
N ALA A 1 -4.96 -0.66 -4.33
CA ALA A 1 -3.55 -1.07 -4.52
C ALA A 1 -3.06 -1.77 -3.26
N ARG A 2 -2.28 -2.86 -3.36
CA ARG A 2 -1.60 -3.46 -2.20
C ARG A 2 -0.39 -2.58 -1.83
N ILE A 3 -0.23 -2.29 -0.55
CA ILE A 3 0.83 -1.37 -0.07
C ILE A 3 2.12 -2.14 0.25
N ALA A 4 2.02 -3.30 0.93
CA ALA A 4 3.14 -4.19 1.19
C ALA A 4 3.62 -4.87 -0.10
N GLN A 5 4.94 -4.91 -0.30
CA GLN A 5 5.57 -5.34 -1.56
C GLN A 5 4.95 -4.67 -2.80
N THR A 6 4.64 -3.38 -2.69
CA THR A 6 4.17 -2.59 -3.83
C THR A 6 5.14 -2.70 -5.01
N ALA A 7 4.57 -2.80 -6.22
CA ALA A 7 5.32 -2.70 -7.47
C ALA A 7 5.87 -1.28 -7.71
N LEU A 8 5.39 -0.29 -6.94
CA LEU A 8 5.92 1.07 -6.98
C LEU A 8 7.34 1.10 -6.40
N ASN A 9 8.21 1.84 -7.07
CA ASN A 9 9.46 2.29 -6.46
C ASN A 9 9.18 3.45 -5.47
N LEU A 10 10.20 3.87 -4.72
CA LEU A 10 10.07 4.94 -3.73
C LEU A 10 9.45 6.21 -4.34
N GLN A 11 9.94 6.67 -5.49
CA GLN A 11 9.41 7.86 -6.17
C GLN A 11 7.93 7.73 -6.53
N GLY A 12 7.52 6.56 -7.03
CA GLY A 12 6.14 6.25 -7.38
C GLY A 12 5.24 6.24 -6.14
N LEU A 13 5.72 5.67 -5.03
CA LEU A 13 5.03 5.73 -3.74
C LEU A 13 4.89 7.16 -3.25
N THR A 14 5.98 7.95 -3.25
CA THR A 14 5.97 9.36 -2.85
C THR A 14 4.93 10.12 -3.66
N ARG A 15 4.96 10.02 -5.00
CA ARG A 15 3.99 10.68 -5.86
C ARG A 15 2.56 10.27 -5.53
N TYR A 16 2.31 8.98 -5.30
CA TYR A 16 0.97 8.49 -4.97
C TYR A 16 0.47 9.01 -3.62
N VAL A 17 1.33 9.09 -2.60
CA VAL A 17 0.96 9.61 -1.28
C VAL A 17 0.67 11.13 -1.33
N ARG A 18 1.40 11.86 -2.19
CA ARG A 18 1.20 13.31 -2.40
C ARG A 18 -0.03 13.61 -3.27
N GLN A 19 -0.30 12.78 -4.28
CA GLN A 19 -1.39 12.92 -5.26
C GLN A 19 -2.12 11.59 -5.45
N PRO A 20 -2.92 11.17 -4.46
CA PRO A 20 -3.60 9.88 -4.48
C PRO A 20 -4.82 9.88 -5.41
N ALA A 21 -5.32 8.68 -5.68
CA ALA A 21 -6.58 8.46 -6.39
C ALA A 21 -7.64 7.82 -5.47
N GLY A 22 -8.91 8.02 -5.80
CA GLY A 22 -10.04 7.47 -5.04
C GLY A 22 -10.23 8.16 -3.69
N SER A 23 -10.59 7.39 -2.67
CA SER A 23 -10.92 7.92 -1.33
C SER A 23 -9.71 8.14 -0.42
N MET A 24 -8.49 7.91 -0.89
CA MET A 24 -7.29 8.12 -0.08
C MET A 24 -6.98 9.62 0.04
N PRO A 25 -6.84 10.18 1.25
CA PRO A 25 -6.48 11.57 1.42
C PRO A 25 -5.01 11.82 1.04
N ALA A 26 -4.72 13.01 0.52
CA ALA A 26 -3.36 13.42 0.20
C ALA A 26 -2.56 13.71 1.48
N PHE A 27 -1.37 13.13 1.61
CA PHE A 27 -0.46 13.44 2.70
C PHE A 27 0.64 14.36 2.20
N THR A 28 0.62 15.62 2.64
CA THR A 28 1.60 16.65 2.23
C THR A 28 2.91 16.55 3.00
N GLU A 29 3.97 17.20 2.50
CA GLU A 29 5.29 17.20 3.14
C GLU A 29 5.26 17.79 4.56
N LYS A 30 4.33 18.70 4.84
CA LYS A 30 4.13 19.30 6.16
C LYS A 30 3.69 18.31 7.24
N ILE A 31 3.02 17.21 6.84
CA ILE A 31 2.48 16.22 7.77
C ILE A 31 3.20 14.87 7.69
N LEU A 32 3.92 14.62 6.60
CA LEU A 32 4.73 13.43 6.39
C LEU A 32 5.91 13.82 5.51
N SER A 33 7.10 13.93 6.08
CA SER A 33 8.32 14.30 5.37
C SER A 33 8.76 13.21 4.39
N ASP A 34 9.59 13.56 3.41
CA ASP A 34 10.15 12.58 2.45
C ASP A 34 11.05 11.54 3.14
N ARG A 35 11.69 11.91 4.26
CA ARG A 35 12.49 10.99 5.07
C ARG A 35 11.62 9.92 5.72
N GLU A 36 10.55 10.33 6.41
CA GLU A 36 9.61 9.40 7.04
C GLU A 36 8.94 8.50 5.98
N LEU A 37 8.66 9.04 4.80
CA LEU A 37 8.09 8.27 3.69
C LEU A 37 9.10 7.23 3.14
N THR A 38 10.39 7.54 3.17
CA THR A 38 11.47 6.58 2.86
C THR A 38 11.56 5.47 3.90
N ASP A 39 11.46 5.80 5.18
CA ASP A 39 11.49 4.82 6.27
C ASP A 39 10.25 3.90 6.21
N ILE A 40 9.07 4.46 5.93
CA ILE A 40 7.84 3.69 5.67
C ILE A 40 8.03 2.77 4.46
N TYR A 41 8.63 3.25 3.38
CA TYR A 41 8.91 2.42 2.20
C TYR A 41 9.84 1.25 2.53
N ALA A 42 10.90 1.49 3.31
CA ALA A 42 11.81 0.43 3.75
C ALA A 42 11.09 -0.62 4.60
N TYR A 43 10.22 -0.19 5.52
CA TYR A 43 9.37 -1.09 6.29
C TYR A 43 8.44 -1.91 5.40
N LEU A 44 7.75 -1.27 4.44
CA LEU A 44 6.84 -1.97 3.52
C LEU A 44 7.55 -3.00 2.63
N LYS A 45 8.84 -2.79 2.34
CA LYS A 45 9.69 -3.75 1.60
C LYS A 45 10.19 -4.91 2.45
N SER A 46 10.33 -4.73 3.77
CA SER A 46 10.75 -5.82 4.67
C SER A 46 9.62 -6.82 4.98
N LEU A 47 8.36 -6.44 4.74
CA LEU A 47 7.21 -7.31 4.95
C LEU A 47 7.17 -8.49 3.95
N PRO A 48 6.72 -9.68 4.39
CA PRO A 48 6.54 -10.82 3.52
C PRO A 48 5.42 -10.56 2.49
N ALA A 49 5.45 -11.33 1.41
CA ALA A 49 4.43 -11.22 0.36
C ALA A 49 3.05 -11.55 0.95
N ALA A 50 2.04 -10.79 0.56
CA ALA A 50 0.67 -11.13 0.90
C ALA A 50 0.34 -12.51 0.30
N LYS A 51 -0.28 -13.38 1.10
CA LYS A 51 -0.77 -14.69 0.63
C LYS A 51 -1.70 -14.50 -0.58
N ALA A 52 -1.70 -15.45 -1.50
CA ALA A 52 -2.66 -15.39 -2.60
C ALA A 52 -4.08 -15.49 -2.01
N PRO A 53 -5.08 -14.80 -2.57
CA PRO A 53 -6.44 -14.82 -2.01
C PRO A 53 -7.01 -16.24 -1.86
N LYS A 54 -6.69 -17.14 -2.81
CA LYS A 54 -7.05 -18.57 -2.79
C LYS A 54 -6.47 -19.36 -1.59
N ASP A 55 -5.40 -18.86 -0.98
CA ASP A 55 -4.73 -19.49 0.16
C ASP A 55 -5.24 -18.94 1.51
N ILE A 56 -6.28 -18.10 1.49
CA ILE A 56 -6.93 -17.53 2.68
C ILE A 56 -8.37 -18.07 2.73
N PRO A 57 -8.62 -19.18 3.46
CA PRO A 57 -9.93 -19.86 3.45
C PRO A 57 -11.12 -18.95 3.77
N LEU A 58 -10.92 -17.96 4.65
CA LEU A 58 -11.93 -16.96 5.03
C LEU A 58 -12.45 -16.13 3.84
N LEU A 59 -11.67 -16.01 2.76
CA LEU A 59 -12.04 -15.22 1.59
C LEU A 59 -12.90 -15.99 0.57
N ASN A 60 -13.07 -17.31 0.71
CA ASN A 60 -13.83 -18.12 -0.24
C ASN A 60 -15.32 -17.77 -0.25
N ASP A 61 -15.87 -17.34 0.88
CA ASP A 61 -17.30 -17.07 1.04
C ASP A 61 -17.70 -15.64 0.67
N ILE A 62 -16.73 -14.74 0.46
CA ILE A 62 -16.99 -13.32 0.15
C ILE A 62 -17.41 -13.14 -1.32
N GLY A 63 -17.08 -14.11 -2.19
CA GLY A 63 -17.41 -14.08 -3.63
C GLY A 63 -18.81 -14.56 -4.00
N THR A 64 -19.60 -15.10 -3.06
CA THR A 64 -20.90 -15.73 -3.34
C THR A 64 -22.12 -14.88 -2.98
N SER A 65 -21.93 -13.69 -2.39
CA SER A 65 -23.03 -12.74 -2.16
C SER A 65 -23.28 -11.92 -3.43
N LYS A 66 -24.20 -12.41 -4.27
CA LYS A 66 -24.88 -11.63 -5.31
C LYS A 66 -26.12 -10.95 -4.75
#